data_AF-A0A6A6D972-F1
#
_entry.id   AF-A0A6A6D972-F1
#
_cell.length_a   1.000
_cell.length_b   1.000
_cell.length_c   1.000
_cell.angle_alpha   90.00
_cell.angle_beta   90.00
_cell.angle_gamma   90.00
#
_symmetry.space_group_name_H-M   'P 1'
#
loop_
_entity.id
_entity.type
_entity.pdbx_description
1 polymer ?
#
loop_
_entity_poly.entity_id
_entity_poly.type
_entity_poly.pdbx_seq_one_letter_code
_entity_poly.pdbx_strand_id
1 'polypeptide(L)'
;MAIWRGYKEVKDAGGWAALVFAGMGLYRFCKYRIGLDKDAMQSLRKLRARFEVAADTLHPNWRQLLSIIGEPSDLVYHGHPHDWVILESGDDPLPLRNTYLQWDPSFSFEHIEESIVDKDVWGCEDPRWIPPPNAAACNFLRPTCEQCGEQQSDDPNENNCHCFPSLYGNGKRQPCPVQVFRTSNGRNNGLIALVPFERGHAIGEFTGLITAHLSNTDVMASLSPSAPSTTYQIYQGRLGNYTRFVNHSCKANAQFQRFAWLDTQRIVLVSRGIAAGEEITVQYGEAYWGGLDKDCLCEEACCRYRRNGR
;
A
#
# COMPACT_ATOMS: atom_id res chain seq x y z
N MET A 1 32.54 -26.66 2.70
CA MET A 1 32.49 -25.99 4.03
C MET A 1 32.28 -24.47 3.99
N ALA A 2 32.73 -23.73 2.97
CA ALA A 2 32.55 -22.27 2.90
C ALA A 2 31.10 -21.80 2.74
N ILE A 3 30.28 -22.56 1.99
CA ILE A 3 28.87 -22.23 1.74
C ILE A 3 28.03 -22.26 3.03
N TRP A 4 28.24 -23.26 3.89
CA TRP A 4 27.55 -23.40 5.17
C TRP A 4 27.95 -22.33 6.19
N ARG A 5 29.22 -21.86 6.16
CA ARG A 5 29.65 -20.71 6.97
C ARG A 5 28.88 -19.44 6.60
N GLY A 6 28.74 -19.17 5.30
CA GLY A 6 27.99 -18.01 4.81
C GLY A 6 26.52 -18.01 5.24
N TYR A 7 25.83 -19.15 5.17
CA TYR A 7 24.43 -19.22 5.61
C TYR A 7 24.25 -19.02 7.11
N LYS A 8 25.15 -19.58 7.93
CA LYS A 8 25.15 -19.34 9.38
C LYS A 8 25.40 -17.88 9.70
N GLU A 9 26.39 -17.25 9.07
CA GLU A 9 26.72 -15.84 9.26
C GLU A 9 25.53 -14.94 8.91
N VAL A 10 24.90 -15.16 7.75
CA VAL A 10 23.69 -14.42 7.32
C VAL A 10 22.55 -14.61 8.32
N LYS A 11 22.27 -15.84 8.76
CA LYS A 11 21.23 -16.13 9.76
C LYS A 11 21.51 -15.41 11.08
N ASP A 12 22.75 -15.47 11.55
CA ASP A 12 23.14 -14.90 12.85
C ASP A 12 23.08 -13.36 12.82
N ALA A 13 23.27 -12.73 11.66
CA ALA A 13 23.14 -11.28 11.50
C ALA A 13 21.71 -10.83 11.18
N GLY A 14 21.10 -11.37 10.13
CA GLY A 14 19.83 -10.92 9.56
C GLY A 14 18.60 -11.71 9.99
N GLY A 15 18.77 -12.75 10.81
CA GLY A 15 17.68 -13.63 11.22
C GLY A 15 17.27 -14.66 10.17
N TRP A 16 16.21 -15.41 10.49
CA TRP A 16 15.69 -16.45 9.59
C TRP A 16 15.03 -15.85 8.34
N ALA A 17 14.37 -14.70 8.45
CA ALA A 17 13.76 -14.02 7.32
C ALA A 17 14.78 -13.72 6.20
N ALA A 18 15.97 -13.23 6.55
CA ALA A 18 17.04 -12.97 5.59
C ALA A 18 17.47 -14.22 4.81
N LEU A 19 17.51 -15.37 5.48
CA LEU A 19 17.94 -16.64 4.91
C LEU A 19 16.83 -17.29 4.06
N VAL A 20 15.60 -17.34 4.57
CA VAL A 20 14.44 -17.95 3.88
C VAL A 20 14.15 -17.23 2.56
N PHE A 21 14.26 -15.90 2.55
CA PHE A 21 13.89 -15.06 1.40
C PHE A 21 15.09 -14.60 0.56
N ALA A 22 16.30 -15.13 0.79
CA ALA A 22 17.52 -14.79 0.05
C ALA A 22 17.41 -15.04 -1.48
N GLY A 23 16.57 -15.99 -1.91
CA GLY A 23 16.40 -16.36 -3.31
C GLY A 23 15.40 -15.51 -4.11
N MET A 24 14.45 -14.86 -3.42
CA MET A 24 13.28 -14.21 -4.02
C MET A 24 13.50 -12.75 -4.44
N GLY A 25 14.75 -12.27 -4.40
CA GLY A 25 15.06 -10.88 -4.75
C GLY A 25 14.72 -9.87 -3.66
N LEU A 26 13.97 -10.26 -2.62
CA LEU A 26 13.72 -9.47 -1.41
C LEU A 26 15.05 -9.08 -0.74
N TYR A 27 16.03 -9.99 -0.74
CA TYR A 27 17.34 -9.75 -0.13
C TYR A 27 18.46 -10.19 -1.09
N ARG A 28 18.79 -9.31 -2.04
CA ARG A 28 19.93 -9.51 -2.97
C ARG A 28 21.30 -9.61 -2.29
N PHE A 29 21.40 -9.19 -1.02
CA PHE A 29 22.63 -9.24 -0.22
C PHE A 29 23.26 -10.64 -0.11
N CYS A 30 22.45 -11.70 -0.11
CA CYS A 30 22.93 -13.03 0.33
C CYS A 30 23.33 -13.98 -0.80
N LYS A 31 22.97 -13.69 -2.07
CA LYS A 31 23.09 -14.68 -3.16
C LYS A 31 24.41 -14.61 -3.94
N TYR A 32 25.09 -13.46 -3.97
CA TYR A 32 26.30 -13.29 -4.78
C TYR A 32 27.52 -13.08 -3.90
N ARG A 33 28.45 -14.06 -3.98
CA ARG A 33 29.71 -14.18 -3.27
C ARG A 33 30.69 -13.04 -3.56
N ILE A 34 30.43 -11.87 -3.00
CA ILE A 34 31.42 -10.80 -2.80
C ILE A 34 31.44 -10.62 -1.29
N GLY A 35 32.63 -10.71 -0.68
CA GLY A 35 32.81 -11.00 0.75
C GLY A 35 31.78 -10.32 1.66
N LEU A 36 31.17 -11.10 2.56
CA LEU A 36 30.44 -10.58 3.70
C LEU A 36 31.45 -9.87 4.61
N ASP A 37 31.85 -8.67 4.22
CA ASP A 37 32.70 -7.84 5.03
C ASP A 37 31.95 -7.40 6.29
N LYS A 38 32.69 -6.86 7.25
CA LYS A 38 32.11 -6.49 8.55
C LYS A 38 31.01 -5.45 8.41
N ASP A 39 31.10 -4.58 7.41
CA ASP A 39 30.18 -3.47 7.19
C ASP A 39 28.86 -3.95 6.58
N ALA A 40 28.92 -4.88 5.62
CA ALA A 40 27.76 -5.57 5.07
C ALA A 40 27.03 -6.36 6.16
N MET A 41 27.77 -7.04 7.03
CA MET A 41 27.19 -7.79 8.15
C MET A 41 26.58 -6.88 9.21
N GLN A 42 27.19 -5.72 9.46
CA GLN A 42 26.61 -4.72 10.36
C GLN A 42 25.34 -4.10 9.77
N SER A 43 25.32 -3.83 8.47
CA SER A 43 24.14 -3.35 7.75
C SER A 43 23.02 -4.38 7.78
N LEU A 44 23.34 -5.66 7.56
CA LEU A 44 22.38 -6.76 7.66
C LEU A 44 21.76 -6.88 9.06
N ARG A 45 22.57 -6.70 10.12
CA ARG A 45 22.06 -6.67 11.50
C ARG A 45 21.05 -5.55 11.73
N LYS A 46 21.33 -4.34 11.23
CA LYS A 46 20.43 -3.19 11.32
C LYS A 46 19.11 -3.41 10.56
N LEU A 47 19.13 -4.23 9.51
CA LEU A 47 17.95 -4.52 8.70
C LEU A 47 17.13 -5.72 9.19
N ARG A 48 17.62 -6.46 10.19
CA ARG A 48 16.98 -7.68 10.69
C ARG A 48 15.50 -7.47 11.02
N ALA A 49 15.19 -6.46 11.84
CA ALA A 49 13.82 -6.18 12.26
C ALA A 49 12.92 -5.80 11.07
N ARG A 50 13.43 -4.98 10.15
CA ARG A 50 12.73 -4.64 8.90
C ARG A 50 12.44 -5.87 8.05
N PHE A 51 13.37 -6.82 7.99
CA PHE A 51 13.23 -8.04 7.19
C PHE A 51 12.19 -9.00 7.76
N GLU A 52 12.08 -9.08 9.08
CA GLU A 52 11.02 -9.82 9.77
C GLU A 52 9.65 -9.25 9.40
N VAL A 53 9.45 -7.93 9.53
CA VAL A 53 8.17 -7.27 9.15
C VAL A 53 7.87 -7.49 7.66
N ALA A 54 8.87 -7.40 6.78
CA ALA A 54 8.67 -7.62 5.34
C ALA A 54 8.27 -9.06 5.02
N ALA A 55 8.87 -10.04 5.70
CA ALA A 55 8.50 -11.45 5.56
C ALA A 55 7.06 -11.69 6.05
N ASP A 56 6.66 -11.03 7.13
CA ASP A 56 5.30 -11.11 7.69
C ASP A 56 4.26 -10.50 6.77
N THR A 57 4.59 -9.40 6.10
CA THR A 57 3.74 -8.82 5.05
C THR A 57 3.56 -9.79 3.88
N LEU A 58 4.65 -10.37 3.37
CA LEU A 58 4.62 -11.10 2.09
C LEU A 58 4.12 -12.53 2.22
N HIS A 59 4.46 -13.17 3.33
CA HIS A 59 4.19 -14.57 3.56
C HIS A 59 3.77 -14.79 5.02
N PRO A 60 2.56 -14.39 5.43
CA PRO A 60 2.16 -14.40 6.85
C PRO A 60 2.38 -15.73 7.62
N ASN A 61 2.43 -16.86 6.90
CA ASN A 61 2.65 -18.19 7.45
C ASN A 61 4.08 -18.72 7.32
N TRP A 62 5.06 -17.90 6.91
CA TRP A 62 6.43 -18.36 6.61
C TRP A 62 7.14 -19.02 7.80
N ARG A 63 6.79 -18.64 9.04
CA ARG A 63 7.35 -19.24 10.26
C ARG A 63 6.93 -20.70 10.48
N GLN A 64 5.91 -21.20 9.78
CA GLN A 64 5.62 -22.63 9.77
C GLN A 64 6.82 -23.44 9.25
N LEU A 65 7.62 -22.88 8.33
CA LEU A 65 8.87 -23.50 7.87
C LEU A 65 9.89 -23.67 8.99
N LEU A 66 9.93 -22.74 9.96
CA LEU A 66 10.84 -22.80 11.11
C LEU A 66 10.46 -23.93 12.08
N SER A 67 9.15 -24.16 12.27
CA SER A 67 8.68 -25.27 13.11
C SER A 67 9.13 -26.65 12.61
N ILE A 68 9.24 -26.83 11.28
CA ILE A 68 9.69 -28.09 10.65
C ILE A 68 11.13 -28.41 11.05
N ILE A 69 11.97 -27.39 11.25
CA ILE A 69 13.39 -27.54 11.60
C ILE A 69 13.64 -27.39 13.11
N GLY A 70 12.58 -27.34 13.93
CA GLY A 70 12.68 -27.24 15.38
C GLY A 70 13.07 -25.85 15.91
N GLU A 71 12.91 -24.81 15.09
CA GLU A 71 13.21 -23.42 15.46
C GLU A 71 11.96 -22.69 15.97
N PRO A 72 12.11 -21.64 16.82
CA PRO A 72 10.98 -20.84 17.28
C PRO A 72 10.17 -20.27 16.11
N SER A 73 8.85 -20.37 16.22
CA SER A 73 7.91 -19.92 15.18
C SER A 73 7.03 -18.75 15.65
N ASP A 74 7.33 -18.18 16.82
CA ASP A 74 6.60 -17.06 17.38
C ASP A 74 6.71 -15.81 16.50
N LEU A 75 5.57 -15.15 16.33
CA LEU A 75 5.51 -13.82 15.73
C LEU A 75 6.18 -12.82 16.67
N VAL A 76 7.11 -12.04 16.15
CA VAL A 76 7.72 -10.92 16.89
C VAL A 76 6.82 -9.69 16.81
N TYR A 77 6.22 -9.46 15.64
CA TYR A 77 5.35 -8.33 15.35
C TYR A 77 3.91 -8.84 15.18
N HIS A 78 3.08 -8.59 16.19
CA HIS A 78 1.69 -9.04 16.19
C HIS A 78 0.75 -8.02 15.52
N GLY A 79 -0.43 -8.48 15.09
CA GLY A 79 -1.42 -7.62 14.42
C GLY A 79 -1.22 -7.55 12.92
N HIS A 80 -1.69 -6.47 12.30
CA HIS A 80 -1.55 -6.30 10.86
C HIS A 80 -0.10 -5.87 10.51
N PRO A 81 0.53 -6.38 9.44
CA PRO A 81 1.92 -6.02 9.12
C PRO A 81 2.16 -4.52 8.92
N HIS A 82 1.15 -3.79 8.42
CA HIS A 82 1.21 -2.33 8.25
C HIS A 82 0.93 -1.53 9.54
N ASP A 83 0.74 -2.19 10.68
CA ASP A 83 0.78 -1.57 12.01
C ASP A 83 2.22 -1.34 12.50
N TRP A 84 3.23 -1.79 11.76
CA TRP A 84 4.64 -1.66 12.14
C TRP A 84 5.37 -0.74 11.17
N VAL A 85 5.82 0.39 11.68
CA VAL A 85 6.50 1.44 10.92
C VAL A 85 8.01 1.25 11.03
N ILE A 86 8.65 0.95 9.90
CA ILE A 86 10.10 0.73 9.85
C ILE A 86 10.87 2.06 9.85
N LEU A 87 12.04 2.07 10.49
CA LEU A 87 12.89 3.25 10.64
C LEU A 87 14.12 3.15 9.73
N GLU A 88 14.51 4.26 9.09
CA GLU A 88 15.72 4.30 8.24
C GLU A 88 17.02 4.11 9.05
N SER A 89 17.00 4.44 10.34
CA SER A 89 18.13 4.23 11.26
C SER A 89 18.47 2.74 11.45
N GLY A 90 17.52 1.83 11.18
CA GLY A 90 17.62 0.41 11.49
C GLY A 90 17.28 0.08 12.95
N ASP A 91 16.69 1.03 13.69
CA ASP A 91 16.09 0.76 14.98
C ASP A 91 14.82 -0.11 14.84
N ASP A 92 14.35 -0.67 15.95
CA ASP A 92 13.18 -1.54 15.95
C ASP A 92 11.93 -0.81 15.43
N PRO A 93 11.08 -1.49 14.62
CA PRO A 93 9.83 -0.96 14.13
C PRO A 93 8.94 -0.41 15.24
N LEU A 94 8.35 0.76 14.99
CA LEU A 94 7.43 1.39 15.92
C LEU A 94 5.98 0.96 15.61
N PRO A 95 5.13 0.74 16.62
CA PRO A 95 3.70 0.66 16.40
C PRO A 95 3.20 1.92 15.69
N LEU A 96 2.36 1.75 14.67
CA LEU A 96 1.82 2.81 13.84
C LEU A 96 1.22 3.92 14.70
N ARG A 97 0.46 3.55 15.74
CA ARG A 97 -0.12 4.48 16.69
C ARG A 97 0.89 5.46 17.28
N ASN A 98 2.08 4.98 17.66
CA ASN A 98 3.11 5.80 18.28
C ASN A 98 3.57 6.94 17.37
N THR A 99 3.49 6.75 16.05
CA THR A 99 3.86 7.78 15.07
C THR A 99 2.85 8.92 14.97
N TYR A 100 1.64 8.78 15.54
CA TYR A 100 0.56 9.78 15.47
C TYR A 100 0.20 10.42 16.82
N LEU A 101 0.62 9.84 17.94
CA LEU A 101 0.23 10.28 19.30
C LEU A 101 0.49 11.75 19.59
N GLN A 102 1.50 12.36 18.95
CA GLN A 102 1.81 13.77 19.13
C GLN A 102 0.75 14.73 18.56
N TRP A 103 -0.08 14.27 17.61
CA TRP A 103 -1.18 15.06 17.04
C TRP A 103 -2.55 14.55 17.44
N ASP A 104 -2.71 13.24 17.62
CA ASP A 104 -3.95 12.61 18.08
C ASP A 104 -3.65 11.56 19.16
N PRO A 105 -3.80 11.91 20.46
CA PRO A 105 -3.62 10.96 21.57
C PRO A 105 -4.57 9.75 21.51
N SER A 106 -5.71 9.92 20.84
CA SER A 106 -6.74 8.90 20.64
C SER A 106 -6.59 8.13 19.33
N PHE A 107 -5.46 8.30 18.63
CA PHE A 107 -5.26 7.71 17.31
C PHE A 107 -5.45 6.20 17.35
N SER A 108 -6.29 5.73 16.43
CA SER A 108 -6.55 4.33 16.12
C SER A 108 -6.68 4.19 14.61
N PHE A 109 -6.23 3.07 14.08
CA PHE A 109 -6.35 2.78 12.65
C PHE A 109 -6.80 1.33 12.44
N GLU A 110 -7.86 1.15 11.66
CA GLU A 110 -8.42 -0.13 11.29
C GLU A 110 -8.13 -0.41 9.81
N HIS A 111 -7.53 -1.57 9.53
CA HIS A 111 -7.26 -1.99 8.15
C HIS A 111 -8.52 -2.63 7.56
N ILE A 112 -8.98 -2.10 6.42
CA ILE A 112 -10.15 -2.57 5.69
C ILE A 112 -9.79 -2.94 4.25
N GLU A 113 -10.33 -4.06 3.79
CA GLU A 113 -10.15 -4.52 2.40
C GLU A 113 -11.11 -3.81 1.44
N GLU A 114 -12.27 -3.38 1.92
CA GLU A 114 -13.30 -2.71 1.12
C GLU A 114 -13.72 -1.40 1.75
N SER A 115 -14.08 -0.43 0.91
CA SER A 115 -14.57 0.87 1.40
C SER A 115 -15.95 0.74 2.03
N ILE A 116 -16.18 1.49 3.11
CA ILE A 116 -17.45 1.51 3.83
C ILE A 116 -18.22 2.76 3.41
N VAL A 117 -19.49 2.60 3.04
CA VAL A 117 -20.36 3.73 2.71
C VAL A 117 -20.90 4.36 3.99
N ASP A 118 -20.72 5.68 4.12
CA ASP A 118 -21.28 6.49 5.18
C ASP A 118 -22.80 6.60 5.01
N LYS A 119 -23.53 5.81 5.80
CA LYS A 119 -25.01 5.75 5.74
C LYS A 119 -25.68 7.03 6.22
N ASP A 120 -25.01 7.82 7.06
CA ASP A 120 -25.57 9.09 7.52
C ASP A 120 -25.54 10.14 6.41
N VAL A 121 -24.58 10.03 5.49
CA VAL A 121 -24.46 10.92 4.32
C VAL A 121 -25.23 10.40 3.10
N TRP A 122 -25.15 9.10 2.81
CA TRP A 122 -25.66 8.52 1.55
C TRP A 122 -26.88 7.61 1.71
N GLY A 123 -27.33 7.36 2.94
CA GLY A 123 -28.44 6.45 3.20
C GLY A 123 -28.14 5.01 2.76
N CYS A 124 -28.90 4.53 1.78
CA CYS A 124 -28.74 3.19 1.20
C CYS A 124 -28.00 3.19 -0.14
N GLU A 125 -27.65 4.36 -0.67
CA GLU A 125 -27.04 4.50 -2.00
C GLU A 125 -25.52 4.51 -1.89
N ASP A 126 -24.83 3.85 -2.83
CA ASP A 126 -23.39 4.03 -3.01
C ASP A 126 -23.15 5.08 -4.11
N PRO A 127 -22.58 6.26 -3.80
CA PRO A 127 -22.36 7.31 -4.80
C PRO A 127 -21.36 6.91 -5.89
N ARG A 128 -20.67 5.78 -5.73
CA ARG A 128 -19.74 5.20 -6.71
C ARG A 128 -20.42 4.29 -7.71
N TRP A 129 -21.67 3.91 -7.48
CA TRP A 129 -22.41 3.03 -8.37
C TRP A 129 -22.53 3.65 -9.76
N ILE A 130 -22.31 2.83 -10.78
CA ILE A 130 -22.34 3.17 -12.18
C ILE A 130 -23.64 2.59 -12.75
N PRO A 131 -24.63 3.44 -13.09
CA PRO A 131 -25.88 2.94 -13.64
C PRO A 131 -25.65 2.29 -15.01
N PRO A 132 -26.32 1.17 -15.32
CA PRO A 132 -26.23 0.57 -16.64
C PRO A 132 -26.82 1.51 -17.70
N PRO A 133 -26.33 1.45 -18.94
CA PRO A 133 -26.77 2.33 -20.02
C PRO A 133 -28.25 2.13 -20.41
N ASN A 134 -28.85 0.99 -20.09
CA ASN A 134 -30.26 0.72 -20.31
C ASN A 134 -30.91 0.07 -19.08
N ALA A 135 -31.85 0.78 -18.44
CA ALA A 135 -32.54 0.33 -17.23
C ALA A 135 -33.33 -0.99 -17.41
N ALA A 136 -33.71 -1.34 -18.64
CA ALA A 136 -34.41 -2.59 -18.93
C ALA A 136 -33.50 -3.84 -18.88
N ALA A 137 -32.17 -3.66 -18.84
CA ALA A 137 -31.19 -4.74 -18.88
C ALA A 137 -30.55 -5.05 -17.51
N CYS A 138 -30.97 -4.36 -16.44
CA CYS A 138 -30.41 -4.48 -15.08
C CYS A 138 -30.43 -5.89 -14.49
N ASN A 139 -31.36 -6.76 -14.92
CA ASN A 139 -31.53 -8.08 -14.29
C ASN A 139 -30.73 -9.22 -14.97
N PHE A 140 -30.07 -8.96 -16.11
CA PHE A 140 -29.46 -10.03 -16.93
C PHE A 140 -28.06 -9.74 -17.47
N LEU A 141 -27.57 -8.50 -17.39
CA LEU A 141 -26.21 -8.17 -17.83
C LEU A 141 -25.24 -8.40 -16.68
N ARG A 142 -24.27 -9.29 -16.89
CA ARG A 142 -23.09 -9.30 -16.03
C ARG A 142 -22.27 -8.03 -16.31
N PRO A 143 -21.64 -7.41 -15.30
CA PRO A 143 -20.83 -6.21 -15.51
C PRO A 143 -19.70 -6.48 -16.51
N THR A 144 -19.44 -5.51 -17.39
CA THR A 144 -18.39 -5.61 -18.41
C THR A 144 -17.36 -4.51 -18.18
N CYS A 145 -16.08 -4.88 -18.26
CA CYS A 145 -14.99 -3.93 -18.11
C CYS A 145 -14.93 -2.96 -19.30
N GLU A 146 -15.00 -1.65 -19.04
CA GLU A 146 -14.85 -0.63 -20.08
C GLU A 146 -13.47 -0.63 -20.75
N GLN A 147 -12.44 -1.11 -20.05
CA GLN A 147 -11.06 -1.07 -20.55
C GLN A 147 -10.72 -2.26 -21.47
N CYS A 148 -11.18 -3.47 -21.15
CA CYS A 148 -10.86 -4.67 -21.94
C CYS A 148 -12.08 -5.30 -22.64
N GLY A 149 -13.30 -4.83 -22.36
CA GLY A 149 -14.53 -5.38 -22.93
C GLY A 149 -14.96 -6.74 -22.38
N GLU A 150 -14.23 -7.27 -21.40
CA GLU A 150 -14.49 -8.60 -20.83
C GLU A 150 -15.41 -8.55 -19.62
N GLN A 151 -16.13 -9.64 -19.42
CA GLN A 151 -17.04 -9.86 -18.29
C GLN A 151 -16.28 -9.89 -16.95
N GLN A 152 -16.82 -9.17 -15.97
CA GLN A 152 -16.30 -9.10 -14.60
C GLN A 152 -17.13 -10.01 -13.69
N SER A 153 -16.45 -10.70 -12.77
CA SER A 153 -17.07 -11.43 -11.67
C SER A 153 -16.10 -11.51 -10.49
N ASP A 154 -16.61 -11.58 -9.26
CA ASP A 154 -15.77 -11.94 -8.11
C ASP A 154 -15.51 -13.45 -8.03
N ASP A 155 -16.31 -14.28 -8.73
CA ASP A 155 -16.01 -15.70 -8.92
C ASP A 155 -14.92 -15.85 -10.00
N PRO A 156 -13.72 -16.37 -9.66
CA PRO A 156 -12.65 -16.56 -10.63
C PRO A 156 -13.01 -17.47 -11.80
N ASN A 157 -13.99 -18.37 -11.63
CA ASN A 157 -14.46 -19.26 -12.69
C ASN A 157 -15.39 -18.56 -13.70
N GLU A 158 -15.98 -17.43 -13.31
CA GLU A 158 -16.89 -16.64 -14.15
C GLU A 158 -16.28 -15.31 -14.62
N ASN A 159 -15.12 -14.94 -14.11
CA ASN A 159 -14.43 -13.70 -14.45
C ASN A 159 -13.53 -13.87 -15.67
N ASN A 160 -13.80 -13.08 -16.72
CA ASN A 160 -12.96 -13.00 -17.92
C ASN A 160 -12.09 -11.74 -17.94
N CYS A 161 -12.28 -10.82 -16.99
CA CYS A 161 -11.53 -9.57 -16.93
C CYS A 161 -10.13 -9.77 -16.33
N HIS A 162 -9.11 -9.36 -17.07
CA HIS A 162 -7.71 -9.38 -16.64
C HIS A 162 -7.13 -7.98 -16.34
N CYS A 163 -7.98 -6.96 -16.21
CA CYS A 163 -7.54 -5.64 -15.76
C CYS A 163 -7.27 -5.68 -14.25
N PHE A 164 -6.07 -5.24 -13.84
CA PHE A 164 -5.63 -5.22 -12.44
C PHE A 164 -5.85 -6.56 -11.69
N PRO A 165 -5.31 -7.67 -12.22
CA PRO A 165 -5.60 -9.00 -11.70
C PRO A 165 -5.02 -9.22 -10.28
N SER A 166 -4.10 -8.37 -9.82
CA SER A 166 -3.62 -8.39 -8.43
C SER A 166 -4.69 -7.96 -7.42
N LEU A 167 -5.74 -7.24 -7.86
CA LEU A 167 -6.78 -6.69 -6.99
C LEU A 167 -8.17 -7.28 -7.22
N TYR A 168 -8.45 -7.72 -8.44
CA TYR A 168 -9.80 -8.06 -8.89
C TYR A 168 -9.84 -9.41 -9.61
N GLY A 169 -10.97 -10.13 -9.49
CA GLY A 169 -11.30 -11.32 -10.28
C GLY A 169 -10.52 -12.60 -9.94
N ASN A 170 -9.59 -12.55 -8.99
CA ASN A 170 -8.73 -13.68 -8.59
C ASN A 170 -9.10 -14.27 -7.22
N GLY A 171 -10.28 -13.95 -6.68
CA GLY A 171 -10.74 -14.43 -5.38
C GLY A 171 -10.00 -13.73 -4.23
N LYS A 172 -9.05 -14.42 -3.58
CA LYS A 172 -8.34 -13.86 -2.41
C LYS A 172 -7.21 -12.91 -2.84
N ARG A 173 -7.30 -11.65 -2.41
CA ARG A 173 -6.26 -10.64 -2.59
C ARG A 173 -4.94 -11.11 -1.99
N GLN A 174 -3.88 -11.04 -2.79
CA GLN A 174 -2.54 -11.36 -2.35
C GLN A 174 -1.97 -10.19 -1.53
N PRO A 175 -1.10 -10.45 -0.54
CA PRO A 175 -0.45 -9.37 0.18
C PRO A 175 0.37 -8.48 -0.76
N CYS A 176 0.20 -7.17 -0.64
CA CYS A 176 0.96 -6.22 -1.44
C CYS A 176 2.39 -6.08 -0.89
N PRO A 177 3.43 -6.17 -1.74
CA PRO A 177 4.83 -6.12 -1.33
C PRO A 177 5.30 -4.69 -0.99
N VAL A 178 4.76 -4.13 0.09
CA VAL A 178 5.03 -2.78 0.59
C VAL A 178 5.19 -2.75 2.11
N GLN A 179 5.93 -1.77 2.63
CA GLN A 179 6.03 -1.49 4.06
C GLN A 179 5.71 -0.03 4.36
N VAL A 180 5.21 0.23 5.56
CA VAL A 180 5.10 1.58 6.08
C VAL A 180 6.44 1.95 6.70
N PHE A 181 6.98 3.12 6.37
CA PHE A 181 8.23 3.61 6.94
C PHE A 181 8.10 5.02 7.48
N ARG A 182 9.01 5.40 8.39
CA ARG A 182 9.08 6.75 8.93
C ARG A 182 9.86 7.65 7.98
N THR A 183 9.21 8.69 7.46
CA THR A 183 9.90 9.71 6.68
C THR A 183 10.77 10.59 7.58
N SER A 184 11.91 11.05 7.05
CA SER A 184 12.85 11.94 7.75
C SER A 184 12.53 13.43 7.59
N ASN A 185 11.64 13.79 6.65
CA ASN A 185 11.42 15.17 6.22
C ASN A 185 10.05 15.77 6.61
N GLY A 186 9.42 15.23 7.65
CA GLY A 186 8.19 15.81 8.19
C GLY A 186 6.89 15.37 7.50
N ARG A 187 6.95 14.54 6.46
CA ARG A 187 5.77 13.89 5.83
C ARG A 187 5.16 12.77 6.68
N ASN A 188 5.59 12.64 7.93
CA ASN A 188 5.17 11.60 8.87
C ASN A 188 5.59 10.19 8.41
N ASN A 189 4.67 9.41 7.86
CA ASN A 189 4.94 8.05 7.38
C ASN A 189 4.82 8.01 5.86
N GLY A 190 5.59 7.12 5.23
CA GLY A 190 5.57 6.85 3.80
C GLY A 190 5.31 5.38 3.52
N LEU A 191 5.13 5.06 2.24
CA LEU A 191 5.00 3.69 1.75
C LEU A 191 6.21 3.34 0.89
N ILE A 192 6.90 2.24 1.18
CA ILE A 192 8.09 1.81 0.43
C ILE A 192 7.83 0.48 -0.28
N ALA A 193 8.32 0.35 -1.52
CA ALA A 193 8.20 -0.88 -2.29
C ALA A 193 9.23 -1.93 -1.84
N LEU A 194 8.80 -3.18 -1.60
CA LEU A 194 9.69 -4.31 -1.27
C LEU A 194 10.26 -4.99 -2.52
N VAL A 195 9.53 -4.91 -3.63
CA VAL A 195 9.89 -5.48 -4.94
C VAL A 195 9.67 -4.41 -6.02
N PRO A 196 10.28 -4.53 -7.20
CA PRO A 196 9.97 -3.62 -8.29
C PRO A 196 8.51 -3.78 -8.73
N PHE A 197 7.83 -2.66 -8.99
CA PHE A 197 6.52 -2.64 -9.62
C PHE A 197 6.64 -2.14 -11.05
N GLU A 198 6.28 -2.99 -12.02
CA GLU A 198 6.24 -2.60 -13.43
C GLU A 198 5.21 -1.50 -13.69
N ARG A 199 5.44 -0.73 -14.75
CA ARG A 199 4.50 0.32 -15.17
C ARG A 199 3.14 -0.30 -15.50
N GLY A 200 2.07 0.30 -14.98
CA GLY A 200 0.69 -0.19 -15.15
C GLY A 200 0.27 -1.23 -14.11
N HIS A 201 1.19 -1.71 -13.26
CA HIS A 201 0.85 -2.65 -12.19
C HIS A 201 0.02 -1.96 -11.10
N ALA A 202 -1.07 -2.61 -10.68
CA ALA A 202 -1.88 -2.16 -9.56
C ALA A 202 -1.21 -2.49 -8.21
N ILE A 203 -0.95 -1.45 -7.42
CA ILE A 203 -0.33 -1.55 -6.10
C ILE A 203 -1.41 -1.76 -5.02
N GLY A 204 -2.56 -1.12 -5.14
CA GLY A 204 -3.65 -1.25 -4.15
C GLY A 204 -4.88 -0.45 -4.54
N GLU A 205 -6.06 -0.86 -4.04
CA GLU A 205 -7.26 -0.02 -4.06
C GLU A 205 -7.17 1.02 -2.94
N PHE A 206 -7.54 2.26 -3.23
CA PHE A 206 -7.63 3.33 -2.24
C PHE A 206 -8.96 3.18 -1.47
N THR A 207 -8.93 2.45 -0.36
CA THR A 207 -10.13 2.10 0.43
C THR A 207 -10.31 3.00 1.64
N GLY A 208 -11.53 3.37 1.98
CA GLY A 208 -11.79 4.24 3.13
C GLY A 208 -13.28 4.41 3.41
N LEU A 209 -13.63 5.44 4.17
CA LEU A 209 -15.01 5.86 4.35
C LEU A 209 -15.47 6.64 3.13
N ILE A 210 -16.50 6.18 2.45
CA ILE A 210 -17.15 6.90 1.34
C ILE A 210 -18.15 7.88 1.94
N THR A 211 -17.82 9.16 1.91
CA THR A 211 -18.55 10.24 2.58
C THR A 211 -18.59 11.50 1.70
N ALA A 212 -19.03 12.63 2.23
CA ALA A 212 -19.03 13.92 1.54
C ALA A 212 -18.86 15.08 2.53
N HIS A 213 -18.63 16.28 1.99
CA HIS A 213 -18.63 17.54 2.74
C HIS A 213 -17.54 17.69 3.82
N LEU A 214 -16.54 16.79 3.87
CA LEU A 214 -15.35 17.00 4.69
C LEU A 214 -14.50 18.12 4.08
N SER A 215 -14.02 19.01 4.94
CA SER A 215 -13.16 20.13 4.60
C SER A 215 -11.98 20.19 5.57
N ASN A 216 -10.89 20.87 5.17
CA ASN A 216 -9.68 21.02 5.98
C ASN A 216 -9.06 19.68 6.45
N THR A 217 -9.30 18.59 5.73
CA THR A 217 -8.76 17.26 6.05
C THR A 217 -8.37 16.53 4.78
N ASP A 218 -7.51 15.52 4.92
CA ASP A 218 -6.97 14.78 3.78
C ASP A 218 -8.02 13.79 3.27
N VAL A 219 -8.63 14.12 2.14
CA VAL A 219 -9.61 13.28 1.43
C VAL A 219 -9.25 13.19 -0.04
N MET A 220 -9.61 12.05 -0.65
CA MET A 220 -9.67 11.95 -2.10
C MET A 220 -11.10 12.27 -2.56
N ALA A 221 -11.26 13.24 -3.45
CA ALA A 221 -12.55 13.59 -4.02
C ALA A 221 -12.72 13.07 -5.45
N SER A 222 -13.91 12.58 -5.80
CA SER A 222 -14.26 12.16 -7.15
C SER A 222 -15.73 12.44 -7.47
N LEU A 223 -16.05 12.61 -8.75
CA LEU A 223 -17.43 12.80 -9.19
C LEU A 223 -18.19 11.47 -9.13
N SER A 224 -19.41 11.53 -8.64
CA SER A 224 -20.34 10.40 -8.64
C SER A 224 -20.73 10.04 -10.08
N PRO A 225 -20.61 8.76 -10.50
CA PRO A 225 -21.08 8.31 -11.81
C PRO A 225 -22.60 8.40 -11.97
N SER A 226 -23.35 8.15 -10.88
CA SER A 226 -24.82 8.18 -10.89
C SER A 226 -25.39 9.59 -10.80
N ALA A 227 -24.63 10.56 -10.28
CA ALA A 227 -25.02 11.95 -10.19
C ALA A 227 -23.84 12.90 -10.52
N PRO A 228 -23.64 13.31 -11.79
CA PRO A 228 -22.46 14.05 -12.22
C PRO A 228 -22.21 15.42 -11.56
N SER A 229 -23.24 16.03 -10.95
CA SER A 229 -23.12 17.26 -10.15
C SER A 229 -22.71 17.01 -8.70
N THR A 230 -22.62 15.75 -8.29
CA THR A 230 -22.35 15.33 -6.93
C THR A 230 -20.93 14.77 -6.82
N THR A 231 -20.20 15.21 -5.79
CA THR A 231 -18.86 14.72 -5.48
C THR A 231 -18.93 13.85 -4.24
N TYR A 232 -18.32 12.68 -4.29
CA TYR A 232 -18.06 11.87 -3.09
C TYR A 232 -16.59 11.97 -2.71
N GLN A 233 -16.31 11.68 -1.45
CA GLN A 233 -14.99 11.69 -0.86
C GLN A 233 -14.64 10.31 -0.31
N ILE A 234 -13.38 9.91 -0.42
CA ILE A 234 -12.81 8.75 0.27
C ILE A 234 -11.92 9.28 1.37
N TYR A 235 -12.32 9.03 2.62
CA TYR A 235 -11.61 9.47 3.81
C TYR A 235 -10.95 8.30 4.52
N GLN A 236 -9.62 8.34 4.62
CA GLN A 236 -8.84 7.32 5.33
C GLN A 236 -8.47 7.76 6.75
N GLY A 237 -9.40 8.38 7.50
CA GLY A 237 -9.14 8.89 8.85
C GLY A 237 -8.69 7.80 9.83
N ARG A 238 -9.67 7.02 10.32
CA ARG A 238 -9.47 5.92 11.28
C ARG A 238 -9.58 4.54 10.66
N LEU A 239 -10.00 4.45 9.41
CA LEU A 239 -10.17 3.21 8.66
C LEU A 239 -9.63 3.40 7.26
N GLY A 240 -8.95 2.39 6.72
CA GLY A 240 -8.38 2.41 5.37
C GLY A 240 -7.43 1.26 5.17
N ASN A 241 -6.43 1.41 4.29
CA ASN A 241 -5.36 0.45 4.15
C ASN A 241 -4.01 1.15 3.98
N TYR A 242 -2.97 0.41 3.60
CA TYR A 242 -1.62 0.94 3.38
C TYR A 242 -1.52 2.08 2.37
N THR A 243 -2.49 2.26 1.47
CA THR A 243 -2.50 3.38 0.52
C THR A 243 -2.62 4.75 1.20
N ARG A 244 -3.05 4.80 2.46
CA ARG A 244 -3.05 6.00 3.32
C ARG A 244 -1.69 6.65 3.45
N PHE A 245 -0.64 5.84 3.42
CA PHE A 245 0.73 6.30 3.68
C PHE A 245 1.46 6.71 2.39
N VAL A 246 0.77 6.78 1.26
CA VAL A 246 1.35 7.22 -0.01
C VAL A 246 1.46 8.73 -0.02
N ASN A 247 2.68 9.25 0.07
CA ASN A 247 2.95 10.68 0.10
C ASN A 247 2.85 11.33 -1.28
N HIS A 248 2.80 12.65 -1.26
CA HIS A 248 2.94 13.43 -2.48
C HIS A 248 4.40 13.54 -2.94
N SER A 249 4.60 13.47 -4.27
CA SER A 249 5.77 14.06 -4.95
C SER A 249 5.34 14.82 -6.21
N CYS A 250 6.01 15.96 -6.48
CA CYS A 250 5.85 16.68 -7.75
C CYS A 250 6.45 15.90 -8.95
N LYS A 251 7.26 14.87 -8.67
CA LYS A 251 7.83 13.91 -9.63
C LYS A 251 7.44 12.48 -9.25
N ALA A 252 6.14 12.26 -9.10
CA ALA A 252 5.58 11.00 -8.64
C ALA A 252 5.91 9.78 -9.53
N ASN A 253 6.10 8.63 -8.88
CA ASN A 253 6.34 7.31 -9.51
C ASN A 253 5.09 6.39 -9.50
N ALA A 254 3.97 6.87 -8.97
CA ALA A 254 2.66 6.23 -9.05
C ALA A 254 1.56 7.25 -9.37
N GLN A 255 0.36 6.77 -9.67
CA GLN A 255 -0.82 7.60 -9.88
C GLN A 255 -2.09 6.90 -9.42
N PHE A 256 -3.09 7.66 -9.01
CA PHE A 256 -4.44 7.13 -8.82
C PHE A 256 -5.19 7.10 -10.14
N GLN A 257 -5.86 5.98 -10.41
CA GLN A 257 -6.65 5.74 -11.61
C GLN A 257 -8.05 5.31 -11.21
N ARG A 258 -9.07 5.90 -11.85
CA ARG A 258 -10.46 5.41 -11.74
C ARG A 258 -10.59 4.12 -12.52
N PHE A 259 -11.25 3.13 -11.93
CA PHE A 259 -11.51 1.85 -12.57
C PHE A 259 -12.91 1.37 -12.17
N ALA A 260 -13.71 0.95 -13.16
CA ALA A 260 -15.01 0.34 -12.89
C ALA A 260 -14.82 -1.16 -12.64
N TRP A 261 -15.21 -1.63 -11.45
CA TRP A 261 -15.29 -3.05 -11.12
C TRP A 261 -16.67 -3.36 -10.57
N LEU A 262 -17.39 -4.27 -11.21
CA LEU A 262 -18.75 -4.68 -10.87
C LEU A 262 -19.68 -3.46 -10.67
N ASP A 263 -19.75 -2.63 -11.72
CA ASP A 263 -20.56 -1.41 -11.77
C ASP A 263 -20.29 -0.42 -10.61
N THR A 264 -19.10 -0.49 -9.99
CA THR A 264 -18.70 0.41 -8.92
C THR A 264 -17.41 1.12 -9.30
N GLN A 265 -17.40 2.45 -9.25
CA GLN A 265 -16.18 3.24 -9.43
C GLN A 265 -15.22 2.99 -8.26
N ARG A 266 -14.05 2.43 -8.57
CA ARG A 266 -12.92 2.22 -7.67
C ARG A 266 -11.81 3.21 -7.98
N ILE A 267 -10.98 3.51 -6.99
CA ILE A 267 -9.74 4.27 -7.17
C ILE A 267 -8.57 3.32 -6.91
N VAL A 268 -7.75 3.11 -7.92
CA VAL A 268 -6.62 2.18 -7.90
C VAL A 268 -5.32 2.97 -7.92
N LEU A 269 -4.39 2.65 -7.02
CA LEU A 269 -3.00 3.12 -7.06
C LEU A 269 -2.22 2.29 -8.07
N VAL A 270 -1.75 2.93 -9.14
CA VAL A 270 -1.08 2.29 -10.28
C VAL A 270 0.36 2.78 -10.40
N SER A 271 1.28 1.83 -10.57
CA SER A 271 2.72 2.10 -10.74
C SER A 271 3.03 2.78 -12.08
N ARG A 272 3.98 3.73 -12.10
CA ARG A 272 4.61 4.28 -13.31
C ARG A 272 5.99 3.67 -13.60
N GLY A 273 6.32 2.60 -12.89
CA GLY A 273 7.66 2.00 -12.80
C GLY A 273 8.31 2.43 -11.49
N ILE A 274 8.41 1.50 -10.54
CA ILE A 274 8.95 1.73 -9.19
C ILE A 274 10.01 0.67 -8.92
N ALA A 275 11.20 1.07 -8.49
CA ALA A 275 12.22 0.12 -8.09
C ALA A 275 12.01 -0.37 -6.65
N ALA A 276 12.54 -1.56 -6.33
CA ALA A 276 12.56 -2.03 -4.95
C ALA A 276 13.34 -1.04 -4.05
N GLY A 277 12.78 -0.71 -2.90
CA GLY A 277 13.33 0.24 -1.95
C GLY A 277 12.98 1.70 -2.22
N GLU A 278 12.24 2.03 -3.28
CA GLU A 278 11.77 3.39 -3.52
C GLU A 278 10.49 3.70 -2.73
N GLU A 279 10.37 4.94 -2.25
CA GLU A 279 9.10 5.48 -1.74
C GLU A 279 8.09 5.56 -2.89
N ILE A 280 6.88 5.07 -2.63
CA ILE A 280 5.74 5.16 -3.53
C ILE A 280 5.07 6.51 -3.30
N THR A 281 5.02 7.34 -4.34
CA THR A 281 4.47 8.69 -4.26
C THR A 281 3.50 8.98 -5.41
N VAL A 282 2.54 9.86 -5.16
CA VAL A 282 1.54 10.32 -6.16
C VAL A 282 1.50 11.84 -6.29
N GLN A 283 0.86 12.33 -7.34
CA GLN A 283 0.54 13.75 -7.46
C GLN A 283 -0.88 14.01 -6.92
N TYR A 284 -1.02 14.70 -5.78
CA TYR A 284 -2.33 14.96 -5.16
C TYR A 284 -3.21 15.96 -5.93
N GLY A 285 -2.61 16.79 -6.80
CA GLY A 285 -3.34 17.76 -7.62
C GLY A 285 -3.63 19.09 -6.92
N GLU A 286 -3.98 20.12 -7.70
CA GLU A 286 -4.11 21.50 -7.21
C GLU A 286 -5.25 21.69 -6.21
N ALA A 287 -6.37 21.01 -6.41
CA ALA A 287 -7.53 21.10 -5.52
C ALA A 287 -7.20 20.69 -4.07
N TYR A 288 -6.32 19.69 -3.90
CA TYR A 288 -5.83 19.28 -2.59
C TYR A 288 -5.01 20.40 -1.92
N TRP A 289 -4.06 20.99 -2.65
CA TRP A 289 -3.18 22.04 -2.12
C TRP A 289 -3.91 23.36 -1.89
N GLY A 290 -4.93 23.69 -2.69
CA GLY A 290 -5.71 24.91 -2.53
C GLY A 290 -6.58 24.91 -1.27
N GLY A 291 -7.02 23.74 -0.81
CA GLY A 291 -7.94 23.58 0.32
C GLY A 291 -7.28 23.38 1.69
N LEU A 292 -5.95 23.34 1.77
CA LEU A 292 -5.22 23.01 3.00
C LEU A 292 -4.13 24.02 3.31
N ASP A 293 -3.92 24.33 4.58
CA ASP A 293 -2.76 25.09 5.06
C ASP A 293 -1.55 24.18 5.25
N LYS A 294 -1.04 23.65 4.13
CA LYS A 294 0.09 22.71 4.08
C LYS A 294 1.07 23.10 2.99
N ASP A 295 2.35 22.94 3.30
CA ASP A 295 3.45 23.03 2.34
C ASP A 295 3.82 21.67 1.77
N CYS A 296 4.22 21.64 0.49
CA CYS A 296 4.77 20.44 -0.11
C CYS A 296 6.22 20.20 0.31
N LEU A 297 6.44 19.07 0.97
CA LEU A 297 7.73 18.59 1.48
C LEU A 297 8.33 17.48 0.59
N CYS A 298 8.04 17.49 -0.72
CA CYS A 298 8.55 16.47 -1.63
C CYS A 298 10.03 16.63 -2.03
N GLU A 299 10.63 17.79 -1.73
CA GLU A 299 12.04 18.13 -2.02
C GLU A 299 12.47 18.10 -3.50
N GLU A 300 11.57 17.75 -4.41
CA GLU A 300 11.84 17.79 -5.85
C GLU A 300 12.21 19.20 -6.32
N ALA A 301 13.22 19.29 -7.19
CA ALA A 301 13.62 20.56 -7.80
C ALA A 301 12.48 21.22 -8.61
N CYS A 302 11.55 20.41 -9.13
CA CYS A 302 10.35 20.86 -9.85
C CYS A 302 9.13 21.05 -8.93
N CYS A 303 9.32 21.22 -7.61
CA CYS A 303 8.21 21.39 -6.67
C CYS A 303 7.36 22.62 -7.00
N ARG A 304 6.05 22.41 -7.16
CA ARG A 304 5.07 23.46 -7.51
C ARG A 304 4.33 24.05 -6.30
N TYR A 305 4.38 23.37 -5.15
CA TYR A 305 3.51 23.65 -4.01
C TYR A 305 4.30 24.03 -2.75
N ARG A 306 5.50 24.59 -2.93
CA ARG A 306 6.30 25.16 -1.84
C ARG A 306 5.83 26.61 -1.64
N ARG A 307 5.14 26.93 -0.54
CA ARG A 307 4.64 28.31 -0.32
C ARG A 307 5.71 29.25 0.22
N ASN A 308 6.77 28.72 0.83
CA ASN A 308 7.90 29.50 1.34
C ASN A 308 9.24 28.91 0.91
N GLY A 309 10.02 29.67 0.14
CA GLY A 309 11.41 29.33 -0.22
C GLY A 309 12.34 29.42 0.98
N ARG A 310 12.32 28.39 1.83
CA ARG A 310 13.46 28.02 2.69
C ARG A 310 14.08 26.74 2.15
#